data_AF-A0A7C2ZPH2-F1
#
_entry.id   AF-A0A7C2ZPH2-F1
#
_cell.length_a   1.000
_cell.length_b   1.000
_cell.length_c   1.000
_cell.angle_alpha   90.00
_cell.angle_beta   90.00
_cell.angle_gamma   90.00
#
_symmetry.space_group_name_H-M   'P 1'
#
loop_
_entity.id
_entity.type
_entity.pdbx_description
1 polymer ?
#
loop_
_entity_poly.entity_id
_entity_poly.type
_entity_poly.pdbx_seq_one_letter_code
_entity_poly.pdbx_strand_id
1 'polypeptide(L)'
;MVELDGKHLTRTMLKTAAELSKELGASGILVYAEFVADPQEMARWVGERNLILATRDGEVNEDLLSLAKGAIRIPPFDFGRATMTKLALLLGLSKGFIKPEDRLICLSGSFRYKILDSIVVVDVNKELEIFSSAQLSLLEDIARPEVFEAVLGIALELAREGREGKPVGTIFVLGDHERVLQFSRQMIINPFGGLPEE
;
A
#
# COMPACT_ATOMS: atom_id res chain seq x y z
N MET A 1 1.68 15.94 33.45
CA MET A 1 1.46 15.06 32.29
C MET A 1 2.71 15.19 31.44
N VAL A 2 3.60 14.20 31.47
CA VAL A 2 4.90 14.29 30.77
C VAL A 2 4.62 14.16 29.28
N GLU A 3 4.93 15.19 28.49
CA GLU A 3 4.98 15.07 27.03
C GLU A 3 6.01 13.98 26.70
N LEU A 4 5.53 12.84 26.23
CA LEU A 4 6.38 11.82 25.62
C LEU A 4 7.08 12.48 24.44
N ASP A 5 8.42 12.58 24.48
CA ASP A 5 9.21 12.98 23.32
C ASP A 5 8.87 12.06 22.14
N GLY A 6 8.30 12.64 21.08
CA GLY A 6 7.83 11.90 19.92
C GLY A 6 8.93 11.06 19.25
N LYS A 7 10.19 11.48 19.36
CA LYS A 7 11.35 10.70 18.90
C LYS A 7 11.54 9.46 19.75
N HIS A 8 11.47 9.60 21.08
CA HIS A 8 11.58 8.48 22.01
C HIS A 8 10.44 7.46 21.80
N LEU A 9 9.21 7.93 21.61
CA LEU A 9 8.07 7.06 21.33
C LEU A 9 8.28 6.27 20.03
N THR A 10 8.63 6.95 18.94
CA THR A 10 8.86 6.33 17.63
C THR A 10 9.95 5.27 17.69
N ARG A 11 11.07 5.60 18.34
CA ARG A 11 12.20 4.70 18.57
C ARG A 11 11.78 3.45 19.34
N THR A 12 11.00 3.64 20.40
CA THR A 12 10.47 2.54 21.22
C THR A 12 9.52 1.65 20.41
N MET A 13 8.61 2.24 19.63
CA MET A 13 7.69 1.50 18.76
C MET A 13 8.42 0.64 17.72
N LEU A 14 9.46 1.19 17.06
CA LEU A 14 10.28 0.45 16.09
C LEU A 14 10.99 -0.75 16.76
N LYS A 15 11.59 -0.53 17.93
CA LYS A 15 12.25 -1.59 18.69
C LYS A 15 11.25 -2.68 19.10
N THR A 16 10.11 -2.30 19.66
CA THR A 16 9.04 -3.23 20.07
C THR A 16 8.51 -4.03 18.88
N ALA A 17 8.33 -3.41 17.72
CA ALA A 17 7.91 -4.10 16.51
C ALA A 17 8.92 -5.16 16.04
N ALA A 18 10.23 -4.87 16.17
CA ALA A 18 11.27 -5.82 15.84
C ALA A 18 11.34 -7.00 16.82
N GLU A 19 11.12 -6.76 18.11
CA GLU A 19 11.01 -7.82 19.13
C GLU A 19 9.76 -8.68 18.87
N LEU A 20 8.62 -8.04 18.63
CA LEU A 20 7.35 -8.72 18.32
C LEU A 20 7.44 -9.55 17.03
N SER A 21 8.15 -9.04 16.01
CA SER A 21 8.40 -9.78 14.77
C SER A 21 9.15 -11.08 15.02
N LYS A 22 10.15 -11.08 15.90
CA LYS A 22 10.92 -12.28 16.26
C LYS A 22 10.08 -13.26 17.07
N GLU A 23 9.36 -12.76 18.07
CA GLU A 23 8.54 -13.58 18.97
C GLU A 23 7.38 -14.27 18.22
N LEU A 24 6.73 -13.55 17.31
CA LEU A 24 5.61 -14.08 16.53
C LEU A 24 6.03 -14.82 15.25
N GLY A 25 7.33 -14.90 14.96
CA GLY A 25 7.84 -15.45 13.71
C GLY A 25 7.27 -14.74 12.47
N ALA A 26 7.13 -13.41 12.53
CA ALA A 26 6.61 -12.62 11.44
C ALA A 26 7.61 -12.56 10.27
N SER A 27 7.10 -12.68 9.03
CA SER A 27 7.87 -12.63 7.78
C SER A 27 8.44 -11.26 7.44
N GLY A 28 7.95 -10.20 8.11
CA GLY A 28 8.47 -8.86 7.91
C GLY A 28 7.77 -7.76 8.70
N ILE A 29 8.32 -6.56 8.58
CA ILE A 29 7.82 -5.32 9.18
C ILE A 29 7.51 -4.35 8.06
N LEU A 30 6.29 -3.84 8.04
CA LEU A 30 5.85 -2.78 7.14
C LEU A 30 5.87 -1.45 7.89
N VAL A 31 6.62 -0.48 7.39
CA VAL A 31 6.72 0.86 8.00
C VAL A 31 6.82 1.94 6.93
N TYR A 32 6.27 3.11 7.21
CA TYR A 32 6.46 4.28 6.37
C TYR A 32 7.87 4.86 6.57
N ALA A 33 8.59 5.07 5.47
CA ALA A 33 9.97 5.55 5.46
C ALA A 33 10.12 6.90 6.18
N GLU A 34 9.08 7.73 6.16
CA GLU A 34 9.03 9.04 6.82
C GLU A 34 9.17 8.97 8.35
N PHE A 35 8.93 7.80 8.96
CA PHE A 35 9.13 7.60 10.40
C PHE A 35 10.48 6.98 10.76
N VAL A 36 11.27 6.54 9.78
CA VAL A 36 12.57 5.92 10.01
C VAL A 36 13.66 6.98 9.86
N ALA A 37 14.09 7.54 10.99
CA ALA A 37 15.11 8.59 11.00
C ALA A 37 16.55 8.08 10.79
N ASP A 38 16.86 6.87 11.25
CA ASP A 38 18.19 6.27 11.20
C ASP A 38 18.13 4.84 10.62
N PRO A 39 18.55 4.64 9.36
CA PRO A 39 18.60 3.32 8.73
C PRO A 39 19.52 2.33 9.46
N GLN A 40 20.63 2.80 10.02
CA GLN A 40 21.61 1.95 10.72
C GLN A 40 21.04 1.45 12.05
N GLU A 41 20.27 2.28 12.75
CA GLU A 41 19.55 1.84 13.94
C GLU A 41 18.50 0.79 13.60
N MET A 42 17.76 0.99 12.50
CA MET A 42 16.76 0.02 12.03
C MET A 42 17.39 -1.33 11.66
N ALA A 43 18.54 -1.32 10.99
CA ALA A 43 19.30 -2.52 10.62
C ALA A 43 19.75 -3.35 11.84
N ARG A 44 19.98 -2.72 12.99
CA ARG A 44 20.35 -3.43 14.23
C ARG A 44 19.19 -4.22 14.81
N TRP A 45 17.97 -3.74 14.65
CA TRP A 45 16.78 -4.37 15.23
C TRP A 45 16.19 -5.41 14.28
N VAL A 46 16.11 -5.06 13.00
CA VAL A 46 15.52 -5.88 11.95
C VAL A 46 16.61 -6.67 11.26
N GLY A 47 16.49 -8.01 11.28
CA GLY A 47 17.39 -8.87 10.51
C GLY A 47 17.32 -8.55 9.02
N GLU A 48 18.38 -8.88 8.28
CA GLU A 48 18.47 -8.61 6.84
C GLU A 48 17.20 -9.05 6.10
N ARG A 49 16.67 -8.15 5.24
CA ARG A 49 15.56 -8.40 4.30
C ARG A 49 14.19 -8.69 4.92
N ASN A 50 13.93 -8.33 6.17
CA ASN A 50 12.58 -8.39 6.76
C ASN A 50 11.82 -7.06 6.73
N LEU A 51 12.36 -6.01 6.10
CA LEU A 51 11.74 -4.69 6.05
C LEU A 51 11.00 -4.46 4.73
N ILE A 52 9.80 -3.87 4.81
CA ILE A 52 9.01 -3.40 3.67
C ILE A 52 8.70 -1.93 3.94
N LEU A 53 9.03 -1.07 2.99
CA LEU A 53 8.87 0.37 3.14
C LEU A 53 7.61 0.83 2.42
N ALA A 54 6.84 1.69 3.05
CA ALA A 54 5.83 2.50 2.40
C ALA A 54 6.31 3.96 2.35
N THR A 55 5.86 4.74 1.38
CA THR A 55 6.10 6.20 1.34
C THR A 55 4.92 6.90 0.68
N ARG A 56 4.58 8.10 1.18
CA ARG A 56 3.54 8.96 0.57
C ARG A 56 4.10 9.93 -0.46
N ASP A 57 5.23 10.56 -0.15
CA ASP A 57 5.65 11.80 -0.82
C ASP A 57 7.15 11.88 -1.12
N GLY A 58 7.85 10.77 -1.33
CA GLY A 58 9.31 10.89 -1.48
C GLY A 58 10.07 9.76 -2.13
N GLU A 59 11.31 10.11 -2.45
CA GLU A 59 12.39 9.17 -2.65
C GLU A 59 12.76 8.57 -1.29
N VAL A 60 12.84 7.25 -1.25
CA VAL A 60 13.31 6.52 -0.08
C VAL A 60 14.83 6.62 -0.06
N ASN A 61 15.39 6.95 1.11
CA ASN A 61 16.84 6.95 1.31
C ASN A 61 17.46 5.62 0.85
N GLU A 62 18.53 5.68 0.04
CA GLU A 62 19.17 4.50 -0.54
C GLU A 62 19.67 3.49 0.51
N ASP A 63 20.21 3.96 1.63
CA ASP A 63 20.64 3.11 2.74
C ASP A 63 19.44 2.35 3.31
N LEU A 64 18.30 3.02 3.49
CA LEU A 64 17.08 2.36 4.00
C LEU A 64 16.50 1.38 2.99
N LEU A 65 16.52 1.74 1.70
CA LEU A 65 16.06 0.87 0.62
C LEU A 65 16.92 -0.40 0.52
N SER A 66 18.23 -0.30 0.74
CA SER A 66 19.15 -1.44 0.72
C SER A 66 18.86 -2.49 1.79
N LEU A 67 18.22 -2.09 2.90
CA LEU A 67 17.80 -2.96 3.99
C LEU A 67 16.44 -3.62 3.76
N ALA A 68 15.65 -3.07 2.82
CA ALA A 68 14.28 -3.48 2.57
C ALA A 68 14.17 -4.44 1.39
N LYS A 69 13.10 -5.25 1.38
CA LYS A 69 12.69 -6.04 0.20
C LYS A 69 12.30 -5.13 -0.97
N GLY A 70 11.81 -3.94 -0.66
CA GLY A 70 11.38 -2.93 -1.61
C GLY A 70 10.63 -1.79 -0.93
N ALA A 71 10.24 -0.81 -1.75
CA ALA A 71 9.44 0.32 -1.33
C ALA A 71 8.14 0.41 -2.14
N ILE A 72 7.06 0.73 -1.44
CA ILE A 72 5.71 0.86 -1.97
C ILE A 72 5.33 2.35 -1.92
N ARG A 73 5.01 2.91 -3.08
CA ARG A 73 4.47 4.27 -3.14
C ARG A 73 2.97 4.21 -2.87
N ILE A 74 2.56 4.86 -1.80
CA ILE A 74 1.16 4.98 -1.41
C ILE A 74 0.66 6.32 -1.91
N PRO A 75 -0.40 6.36 -2.74
CA PRO A 75 -0.98 7.61 -3.19
C PRO A 75 -1.30 8.53 -1.98
N PRO A 76 -0.99 9.83 -2.04
CA PRO A 76 -0.97 10.72 -0.87
C PRO A 76 -2.37 11.18 -0.43
N PHE A 77 -3.34 10.28 -0.38
CA PHE A 77 -4.69 10.56 0.09
C PHE A 77 -4.77 10.53 1.62
N ASP A 78 -5.63 11.38 2.18
CA ASP A 78 -5.89 11.42 3.62
C ASP A 78 -6.86 10.33 4.05
N PHE A 79 -6.41 9.09 3.93
CA PHE A 79 -7.12 7.94 4.44
C PHE A 79 -6.83 7.69 5.92
N GLY A 80 -7.77 7.00 6.58
CA GLY A 80 -7.53 6.44 7.90
C GLY A 80 -6.39 5.41 7.88
N ARG A 81 -5.76 5.21 9.04
CA ARG A 81 -4.59 4.32 9.21
C ARG A 81 -4.86 2.90 8.68
N ALA A 82 -6.03 2.34 8.99
CA ALA A 82 -6.42 1.01 8.53
C ALA A 82 -6.45 0.88 6.99
N THR A 83 -7.03 1.88 6.31
CA THR A 83 -7.07 1.92 4.84
C THR A 83 -5.66 2.06 4.26
N MET A 84 -4.82 2.90 4.85
CA MET A 84 -3.41 3.06 4.44
C MET A 84 -2.62 1.75 4.59
N THR A 85 -2.81 1.02 5.69
CA THR A 85 -2.22 -0.31 5.87
C THR A 85 -2.73 -1.28 4.81
N LYS A 86 -4.04 -1.32 4.55
CA LYS A 86 -4.65 -2.18 3.53
C LYS A 86 -4.13 -1.89 2.12
N LEU A 87 -4.00 -0.62 1.74
CA LEU A 87 -3.42 -0.22 0.45
C LEU A 87 -1.96 -0.66 0.33
N ALA A 88 -1.17 -0.49 1.39
CA ALA A 88 0.22 -0.93 1.41
C ALA A 88 0.33 -2.47 1.30
N LEU A 89 -0.56 -3.23 1.95
CA LEU A 89 -0.63 -4.68 1.79
C LEU A 89 -0.93 -5.06 0.33
N LEU A 90 -1.97 -4.46 -0.26
CA LEU A 90 -2.42 -4.75 -1.62
C LEU A 90 -1.35 -4.45 -2.67
N LEU A 91 -0.72 -3.28 -2.59
CA LEU A 91 0.35 -2.87 -3.49
C LEU A 91 1.63 -3.70 -3.26
N GLY A 92 1.93 -4.07 -2.01
CA GLY A 92 3.06 -4.93 -1.70
C GLY A 92 2.89 -6.35 -2.22
N LEU A 93 1.66 -6.88 -2.22
CA LEU A 93 1.31 -8.16 -2.85
C LEU A 93 1.47 -8.09 -4.37
N SER A 94 0.92 -7.05 -5.00
CA SER A 94 1.05 -6.79 -6.44
C SER A 94 2.52 -6.77 -6.89
N LYS A 95 3.42 -6.17 -6.09
CA LYS A 95 4.87 -6.13 -6.38
C LYS A 95 5.65 -7.38 -5.98
N GLY A 96 5.01 -8.34 -5.32
CA GLY A 96 5.68 -9.54 -4.79
C GLY A 96 6.60 -9.30 -3.58
N PHE A 97 6.53 -8.11 -2.95
CA PHE A 97 7.25 -7.83 -1.70
C PHE A 97 6.58 -8.50 -0.49
N ILE A 98 5.28 -8.72 -0.60
CA ILE A 98 4.43 -9.41 0.38
C ILE A 98 3.85 -10.64 -0.31
N LYS A 99 3.74 -11.75 0.42
CA LYS A 99 3.08 -12.97 -0.03
C LYS A 99 1.82 -13.26 0.80
N PRO A 100 0.83 -13.99 0.26
CA PRO A 100 -0.38 -14.35 1.01
C PRO A 100 -0.09 -15.04 2.36
N GLU A 101 0.97 -15.84 2.44
CA GLU A 101 1.34 -16.60 3.63
C GLU A 101 2.10 -15.76 4.67
N ASP A 102 2.40 -14.50 4.35
CA ASP A 102 3.17 -13.64 5.25
C ASP A 102 2.37 -13.24 6.48
N ARG A 103 3.08 -13.19 7.61
CA ARG A 103 2.66 -12.46 8.80
C ARG A 103 3.49 -11.19 8.91
N LEU A 104 2.84 -10.03 8.98
CA LEU A 104 3.51 -8.74 8.99
C LEU A 104 3.24 -7.98 10.29
N ILE A 105 4.26 -7.27 10.77
CA ILE A 105 4.11 -6.24 11.81
C ILE A 105 4.03 -4.88 11.10
N CYS A 106 2.85 -4.28 11.10
CA CYS A 106 2.59 -3.00 10.46
C CYS A 106 2.65 -1.86 11.47
N LEU A 107 3.56 -0.91 11.22
CA LEU A 107 3.70 0.30 12.01
C LEU A 107 2.97 1.46 11.33
N SER A 108 2.15 2.18 12.10
CA SER A 108 1.49 3.39 11.64
C SER A 108 1.51 4.48 12.71
N GLY A 109 1.21 5.70 12.30
CA GLY A 109 1.42 6.86 13.14
C GLY A 109 0.73 8.12 12.62
N SER A 110 0.98 9.22 13.31
CA SER A 110 0.54 10.54 12.85
C SER A 110 1.61 11.16 11.97
N PHE A 111 1.34 11.30 10.67
CA PHE A 111 2.20 12.05 9.75
C PHE A 111 2.34 13.52 10.16
N ARG A 112 1.29 14.13 10.75
CA ARG A 112 1.33 15.51 11.26
C ARG A 112 2.39 15.70 12.34
N TYR A 113 2.50 14.76 13.26
CA TYR A 113 3.43 14.83 14.38
C TYR A 113 4.73 14.07 14.12
N LYS A 114 4.84 13.36 12.99
CA LYS A 114 5.96 12.48 12.64
C LYS A 114 6.29 11.47 13.75
N ILE A 115 5.25 10.90 14.35
CA ILE A 115 5.39 9.88 15.40
C ILE A 115 4.72 8.57 14.99
N LEU A 116 5.35 7.45 15.34
CA LEU A 116 4.68 6.15 15.38
C LEU A 116 4.00 5.97 16.74
N ASP A 117 2.74 5.54 16.70
CA ASP A 117 1.94 5.32 17.91
C ASP A 117 1.07 4.05 17.84
N SER A 118 1.17 3.28 16.75
CA SER A 118 0.34 2.11 16.50
C SER A 118 1.13 0.97 15.85
N ILE A 119 0.94 -0.23 16.41
CA ILE A 119 1.42 -1.50 15.87
C ILE A 119 0.18 -2.35 15.58
N VAL A 120 0.13 -2.93 14.38
CA VAL A 120 -0.89 -3.88 13.96
C VAL A 120 -0.20 -5.15 13.49
N VAL A 121 -0.64 -6.31 13.98
CA VAL A 121 -0.18 -7.61 13.48
C VAL A 121 -1.17 -8.06 12.42
N VAL A 122 -0.68 -8.32 11.21
CA VAL A 122 -1.49 -8.73 10.07
C VAL A 122 -1.10 -10.14 9.66
N ASP A 123 -2.09 -11.02 9.57
CA ASP A 123 -2.01 -12.29 8.86
C ASP A 123 -2.56 -12.03 7.46
N VAL A 124 -1.67 -12.02 6.46
CA VAL A 124 -2.02 -11.53 5.12
C VAL A 124 -3.13 -12.38 4.51
N ASN A 125 -3.07 -13.70 4.67
CA ASN A 125 -4.09 -14.60 4.12
C ASN A 125 -5.49 -14.30 4.70
N LYS A 126 -5.58 -14.11 6.03
CA LYS A 126 -6.87 -13.79 6.68
C LYS A 126 -7.39 -12.42 6.29
N GLU A 127 -6.51 -11.43 6.15
CA GLU A 127 -6.93 -10.11 5.69
C GLU A 127 -7.40 -10.20 4.23
N LEU A 128 -6.77 -11.03 3.41
CA LEU A 128 -7.18 -11.31 2.03
C LEU A 128 -8.50 -12.08 1.91
N GLU A 129 -8.87 -12.93 2.86
CA GLU A 129 -10.20 -13.55 2.86
C GLU A 129 -11.34 -12.52 3.04
N ILE A 130 -11.09 -11.45 3.81
CA ILE A 130 -12.02 -10.32 3.96
C ILE A 130 -12.13 -9.56 2.62
N PHE A 131 -11.03 -9.48 1.90
CA PHE A 131 -10.96 -9.09 0.50
C PHE A 131 -11.45 -10.25 -0.39
N SER A 132 -12.70 -10.71 -0.25
CA SER A 132 -13.42 -11.64 -1.15
C SER A 132 -12.54 -12.56 -2.05
N SER A 133 -12.55 -13.88 -1.86
CA SER A 133 -11.81 -14.91 -2.65
C SER A 133 -11.47 -14.61 -4.14
N ALA A 134 -12.32 -13.90 -4.89
CA ALA A 134 -12.03 -13.36 -6.22
C ALA A 134 -10.79 -12.43 -6.32
N GLN A 135 -10.34 -11.80 -5.23
CA GLN A 135 -9.25 -10.82 -5.25
C GLN A 135 -7.85 -11.45 -5.17
N LEU A 136 -7.75 -12.68 -4.64
CA LEU A 136 -6.52 -13.48 -4.69
C LEU A 136 -6.19 -13.88 -6.14
N SER A 137 -7.19 -14.39 -6.87
CA SER A 137 -7.03 -14.68 -8.31
C SER A 137 -6.75 -13.42 -9.12
N LEU A 138 -7.34 -12.27 -8.76
CA LEU A 138 -7.04 -11.00 -9.44
C LEU A 138 -5.56 -10.61 -9.29
N LEU A 139 -4.94 -10.82 -8.12
CA LEU A 139 -3.52 -10.48 -7.90
C LEU A 139 -2.58 -11.42 -8.65
N GLU A 140 -2.92 -12.71 -8.76
CA GLU A 140 -2.18 -13.69 -9.58
C GLU A 140 -2.31 -13.38 -11.08
N ASP A 141 -3.49 -12.91 -11.52
CA ASP A 141 -3.79 -12.55 -12.91
C ASP A 141 -3.32 -11.12 -13.29
N ILE A 142 -2.92 -10.28 -12.33
CA ILE A 142 -2.30 -8.97 -12.60
C ILE A 142 -0.90 -9.24 -13.18
N ALA A 143 -0.86 -9.46 -14.49
CA ALA A 143 0.38 -9.65 -15.23
C ALA A 143 1.30 -8.42 -15.21
N ARG A 144 0.76 -7.25 -14.84
CA ARG A 144 1.46 -5.96 -14.83
C ARG A 144 1.06 -5.11 -13.61
N PRO A 145 1.81 -5.20 -12.50
CA PRO A 145 1.57 -4.43 -11.27
C PRO A 145 1.41 -2.93 -11.52
N GLU A 146 2.15 -2.39 -12.50
CA GLU A 146 2.14 -0.95 -12.83
C GLU A 146 0.77 -0.51 -13.38
N VAL A 147 0.08 -1.39 -14.12
CA VAL A 147 -1.24 -1.09 -14.67
C VAL A 147 -2.28 -1.10 -13.56
N PHE A 148 -2.19 -2.07 -12.64
CA PHE A 148 -3.05 -2.10 -11.46
C PHE A 148 -2.87 -0.85 -10.60
N GLU A 149 -1.63 -0.44 -10.34
CA GLU A 149 -1.31 0.80 -9.64
C GLU A 149 -1.92 2.03 -10.30
N ALA A 150 -1.77 2.16 -11.62
CA ALA A 150 -2.35 3.27 -12.37
C ALA A 150 -3.88 3.30 -12.27
N VAL A 151 -4.54 2.16 -12.45
CA VAL A 151 -6.01 2.05 -12.34
C VAL A 151 -6.49 2.33 -10.92
N LEU A 152 -5.81 1.79 -9.91
CA LEU A 152 -6.13 2.07 -8.51
C LEU A 152 -5.96 3.55 -8.19
N GLY A 153 -4.90 4.20 -8.69
CA GLY A 153 -4.70 5.63 -8.58
C GLY A 153 -5.89 6.42 -9.13
N ILE A 154 -6.30 6.16 -10.37
CA ILE A 154 -7.46 6.80 -11.00
C ILE A 154 -8.73 6.53 -10.19
N ALA A 155 -8.94 5.29 -9.72
CA ALA A 155 -10.11 4.93 -8.92
C ALA A 155 -10.18 5.74 -7.61
N LEU A 156 -9.06 5.93 -6.93
CA LEU A 156 -8.97 6.71 -5.69
C LEU A 156 -9.17 8.21 -5.96
N GLU A 157 -8.63 8.74 -7.07
CA GLU A 157 -8.87 10.12 -7.50
C GLU A 157 -10.36 10.36 -7.79
N LEU A 158 -11.00 9.49 -8.58
CA LEU A 158 -12.43 9.56 -8.86
C LEU A 158 -13.27 9.42 -7.60
N ALA A 159 -12.87 8.55 -6.65
CA ALA A 159 -13.58 8.40 -5.38
C ALA A 159 -13.51 9.67 -4.53
N ARG A 160 -12.42 10.43 -4.61
CA ARG A 160 -12.25 11.69 -3.86
C ARG A 160 -12.93 12.88 -4.54
N GLU A 161 -12.74 13.03 -5.85
CA GLU A 161 -13.18 14.23 -6.58
C GLU A 161 -14.59 14.08 -7.16
N GLY A 162 -14.97 12.86 -7.53
CA GLY A 162 -16.17 12.61 -8.30
C GLY A 162 -16.13 13.22 -9.69
N ARG A 163 -17.27 13.17 -10.40
CA ARG A 163 -17.45 13.85 -11.68
C ARG A 163 -18.12 15.19 -11.41
N GLU A 164 -17.45 16.30 -11.74
CA GLU A 164 -17.96 17.65 -11.45
C GLU A 164 -18.30 17.85 -9.96
N GLY A 165 -17.53 17.22 -9.06
CA GLY A 165 -17.77 17.27 -7.61
C GLY A 165 -18.88 16.35 -7.12
N LYS A 166 -19.50 15.54 -7.98
CA LYS A 166 -20.56 14.60 -7.62
C LYS A 166 -20.04 13.16 -7.57
N PRO A 167 -20.42 12.36 -6.56
CA PRO A 167 -20.09 10.94 -6.52
C PRO A 167 -20.58 10.23 -7.79
N VAL A 168 -19.71 9.42 -8.40
CA VAL A 168 -20.06 8.59 -9.56
C VAL A 168 -19.53 7.18 -9.34
N GLY A 169 -20.41 6.20 -9.49
CA GLY A 169 -20.00 4.79 -9.56
C GLY A 169 -19.29 4.53 -10.89
N THR A 170 -18.11 3.93 -10.82
CA THR A 170 -17.30 3.59 -11.99
C THR A 170 -16.86 2.14 -11.91
N ILE A 171 -16.83 1.46 -13.06
CA ILE A 171 -16.25 0.12 -13.20
C ILE A 171 -14.96 0.25 -14.00
N PHE A 172 -13.89 -0.33 -13.48
CA PHE A 172 -12.64 -0.51 -14.21
C PHE A 172 -12.51 -1.96 -14.62
N VAL A 173 -12.01 -2.19 -15.83
CA VAL A 173 -11.78 -3.53 -16.37
C VAL A 173 -10.31 -3.64 -16.72
N LEU A 174 -9.63 -4.61 -16.11
CA LEU A 174 -8.22 -4.92 -16.32
C LEU A 174 -8.10 -6.33 -16.89
N GLY A 175 -7.38 -6.49 -18.00
CA GLY A 175 -7.26 -7.75 -18.73
C GLY A 175 -7.69 -7.62 -20.19
N ASP A 176 -8.45 -8.60 -20.68
CA ASP A 176 -8.95 -8.66 -22.07
C ASP A 176 -10.10 -7.67 -22.31
N HIS A 177 -9.74 -6.39 -22.40
CA HIS A 177 -10.70 -5.31 -22.65
C HIS A 177 -11.34 -5.42 -24.04
N GLU A 178 -10.67 -5.99 -25.05
CA GLU A 178 -11.23 -6.16 -26.39
C GLU A 178 -12.44 -7.10 -26.35
N ARG A 179 -12.30 -8.26 -25.70
CA ARG A 179 -13.42 -9.17 -25.48
C ARG A 179 -14.55 -8.53 -24.72
N VAL A 180 -14.25 -7.73 -23.68
CA VAL A 180 -15.29 -7.03 -22.90
C VAL A 180 -16.00 -5.97 -23.74
N LEU A 181 -15.28 -5.26 -24.61
CA LEU A 181 -15.85 -4.27 -25.54
C LEU A 181 -16.81 -4.92 -26.55
N GLN A 182 -16.59 -6.16 -26.98
CA GLN A 182 -17.52 -6.91 -27.85
C GLN A 182 -18.90 -7.13 -27.20
N PHE A 183 -18.96 -7.21 -25.86
CA PHE A 183 -20.20 -7.34 -25.09
C PHE A 183 -20.71 -5.99 -24.55
N SER A 184 -20.04 -4.89 -24.88
CA SER A 184 -20.37 -3.55 -24.39
C SER A 184 -21.00 -2.69 -25.50
N ARG A 185 -21.85 -1.73 -25.12
CA ARG A 185 -22.38 -0.71 -26.04
C ARG A 185 -22.17 0.69 -25.46
N GLN A 186 -21.60 1.57 -26.27
CA GLN A 186 -21.46 2.98 -25.93
C GLN A 186 -22.85 3.64 -25.89
N MET A 187 -23.23 4.17 -24.71
CA MET A 187 -24.56 4.81 -24.52
C MET A 187 -24.58 6.30 -24.83
N ILE A 188 -23.44 6.98 -24.74
CA ILE A 188 -23.29 8.43 -24.98
C ILE A 188 -22.12 8.67 -25.93
N ILE A 189 -22.05 9.84 -26.56
CA ILE A 189 -20.93 10.20 -27.44
C ILE A 189 -19.62 10.15 -26.64
N ASN A 190 -18.64 9.40 -27.13
CA ASN A 190 -17.28 9.41 -26.60
C ASN A 190 -16.54 10.67 -27.11
N PRO A 191 -16.25 11.67 -26.25
CA PRO A 191 -15.61 12.91 -26.67
C PRO A 191 -14.15 12.74 -27.09
N PHE A 192 -13.55 11.56 -26.85
CA PHE A 192 -12.19 11.20 -27.23
C PHE A 192 -12.13 10.27 -28.45
N GLY A 193 -13.29 9.86 -28.99
CA GLY A 193 -13.37 8.81 -30.01
C GLY A 193 -12.88 9.20 -31.41
N GLY A 194 -12.57 10.48 -31.64
CA GLY A 194 -12.33 11.00 -32.99
C GLY A 194 -13.56 10.84 -33.91
N LEU A 195 -13.55 11.53 -35.05
CA LEU A 195 -14.40 11.16 -36.18
C LEU A 195 -13.61 10.11 -36.98
N PRO A 196 -14.22 8.99 -37.42
CA PRO A 196 -13.56 8.12 -38.38
C PRO A 196 -13.17 8.94 -39.62
N GLU A 197 -11.92 8.83 -40.05
CA GLU A 197 -11.50 9.38 -41.35
C GLU A 197 -12.26 8.63 -42.46
N GLU A 198 -12.81 9.39 -43.43
CA GLU A 198 -13.61 8.88 -44.56
C GLU A 198 -12.85 7.91 -45.47
#